data_AF-A0A2M6Y4P8-F1
#
_entry.id   AF-A0A2M6Y4P8-F1
#
_cell.length_a   1.000
_cell.length_b   1.000
_cell.length_c   1.000
_cell.angle_alpha   90.00
_cell.angle_beta   90.00
_cell.angle_gamma   90.00
#
_symmetry.space_group_name_H-M   'P 1'
#
loop_
_entity.id
_entity.type
_entity.pdbx_description
1 polymer ?
#
loop_
_entity_poly.entity_id
_entity_poly.type
_entity_poly.pdbx_seq_one_letter_code
_entity_poly.pdbx_strand_id
1 'polypeptide(L)' 'VVDEKGKELAEAVVQIGSEEKVSGADGSFLFILSRDGNYAINASKTGYFSSRKTVAVSLAKGGTLNSG' A
#
# COMPACT_ATOMS: atom_id res chain seq x y z
N VAL A 1 1.82 -5.04 -3.59
CA VAL A 1 2.78 -4.28 -4.41
C VAL A 1 3.32 -5.24 -5.44
N VAL A 2 3.17 -4.90 -6.71
CA VAL A 2 3.64 -5.73 -7.83
C VAL A 2 4.50 -4.89 -8.76
N ASP A 3 5.39 -5.53 -9.50
CA ASP A 3 6.14 -4.88 -10.58
C ASP A 3 5.29 -4.71 -11.86
N GLU A 4 5.88 -4.12 -12.90
CA GLU A 4 5.22 -3.92 -14.21
C GLU A 4 4.75 -5.23 -14.85
N LYS A 5 5.34 -6.38 -14.47
CA LYS A 5 4.98 -7.71 -14.95
C LYS A 5 3.96 -8.42 -14.05
N GLY A 6 3.47 -7.75 -13.01
CA GLY A 6 2.54 -8.32 -12.04
C GLY A 6 3.19 -9.24 -11.01
N LYS A 7 4.53 -9.33 -10.96
CA LYS A 7 5.24 -10.14 -9.96
C LYS A 7 5.20 -9.44 -8.61
N GLU A 8 5.00 -10.18 -7.52
CA GLU A 8 5.01 -9.59 -6.20
C GLU A 8 6.37 -8.98 -5.87
N LEU A 9 6.34 -7.73 -5.41
CA LEU A 9 7.54 -6.99 -5.07
C LEU A 9 7.70 -6.97 -3.55
N ALA A 10 8.53 -7.89 -3.06
CA ALA A 10 8.95 -7.90 -1.67
C ALA A 10 9.84 -6.71 -1.32
N GLU A 11 9.91 -6.33 -0.06
CA GLU A 11 10.81 -5.29 0.43
C GLU A 11 10.58 -3.90 -0.19
N ALA A 12 9.42 -3.66 -0.80
CA ALA A 12 9.02 -2.31 -1.17
C ALA A 12 8.53 -1.57 0.08
N VAL A 13 9.03 -0.36 0.28
CA VAL A 13 8.62 0.55 1.33
C VAL A 13 7.29 1.16 0.91
N VAL A 14 6.26 0.95 1.71
CA VAL A 14 4.92 1.51 1.55
C VAL A 14 4.74 2.52 2.67
N GLN A 15 4.42 3.76 2.32
CA GLN A 15 4.21 4.85 3.25
C GLN A 15 2.79 5.36 3.15
N ILE A 16 2.12 5.54 4.28
CA ILE A 16 0.78 6.12 4.39
C ILE A 16 0.82 7.24 5.43
N GLY A 17 0.78 8.49 4.97
CA GLY A 17 0.89 9.65 5.86
C GLY A 17 2.23 9.63 6.61
N SER A 18 2.18 9.45 7.93
CA SER A 18 3.37 9.32 8.80
C SER A 18 3.77 7.87 9.10
N GLU A 19 2.98 6.89 8.69
CA GLU A 19 3.30 5.47 8.89
C GLU A 19 4.05 4.92 7.69
N GLU A 20 5.04 4.06 7.95
CA GLU A 20 5.82 3.38 6.93
C GLU A 20 5.86 1.88 7.26
N LYS A 21 5.68 1.04 6.24
CA LYS A 21 5.82 -0.40 6.33
C LYS A 21 6.50 -0.97 5.12
N VAL A 22 7.17 -2.08 5.32
CA VAL A 22 7.79 -2.85 4.24
C VAL A 22 6.84 -3.96 3.81
N SER A 23 6.67 -4.12 2.50
CA SER A 23 5.89 -5.22 1.91
C SER A 23 6.60 -6.57 2.09
N GLY A 24 5.82 -7.60 2.40
CA GLY A 24 6.31 -8.97 2.59
C GLY A 24 6.71 -9.64 1.28
N ALA A 25 7.19 -10.89 1.36
CA ALA A 25 7.64 -11.69 0.22
C ALA A 25 6.60 -11.74 -0.93
N ASP A 26 5.32 -11.79 -0.56
CA ASP A 26 4.17 -11.83 -1.47
C ASP A 26 3.65 -10.43 -1.84
N GLY A 27 4.48 -9.38 -1.66
CA GLY A 27 4.12 -7.99 -1.97
C GLY A 27 3.00 -7.42 -1.10
N SER A 28 2.55 -8.16 -0.09
CA SER A 28 1.45 -7.81 0.80
C SER A 28 1.91 -6.90 1.93
N PHE A 29 1.04 -5.99 2.37
CA PHE A 29 1.30 -5.07 3.48
C PHE A 29 0.01 -4.81 4.26
N LEU A 30 0.12 -4.47 5.55
CA LEU A 30 -1.04 -4.27 6.43
C LEU A 30 -0.92 -2.96 7.21
N PHE A 31 -1.80 -2.00 6.92
CA PHE A 31 -2.00 -0.79 7.71
C PHE A 31 -3.31 -0.88 8.49
N ILE A 32 -3.28 -0.49 9.75
CA ILE A 32 -4.46 -0.46 10.62
C ILE A 32 -4.90 1.01 10.71
N LEU A 33 -6.00 1.34 10.04
CA LEU A 33 -6.52 2.70 9.99
C LEU A 33 -7.71 2.80 10.93
N SER A 34 -7.64 3.76 11.86
CA SER A 34 -8.67 3.97 12.89
C SER A 34 -9.66 5.08 12.57
N ARG A 35 -9.51 5.76 11.42
CA ARG A 35 -10.44 6.79 10.94
C ARG A 35 -10.79 6.56 9.48
N ASP A 36 -11.97 7.01 9.07
CA ASP A 36 -12.29 7.19 7.66
C ASP A 36 -11.53 8.40 7.11
N GLY A 37 -11.17 8.34 5.83
CA GLY A 37 -10.42 9.40 5.19
C GLY A 37 -9.75 8.94 3.89
N ASN A 38 -9.15 9.92 3.20
CA ASN A 38 -8.35 9.67 2.01
C ASN A 38 -6.90 9.45 2.42
N TYR A 39 -6.40 8.24 2.17
CA TYR A 39 -5.05 7.85 2.48
C TYR A 39 -4.20 7.82 1.23
N ALA A 40 -3.17 8.66 1.18
CA ALA A 40 -2.17 8.65 0.13
C ALA A 40 -1.13 7.57 0.44
N ILE A 41 -1.15 6.50 -0.34
CA ILE A 41 -0.21 5.39 -0.27
C ILE A 41 0.93 5.69 -1.24
N ASN A 42 2.16 5.71 -0.74
CA ASN A 42 3.37 5.92 -1.52
C ASN A 42 4.23 4.66 -1.41
N ALA A 43 4.33 3.90 -2.49
CA ALA A 43 5.23 2.75 -2.58
C ALA A 43 6.54 3.16 -3.25
N SER A 44 7.67 2.85 -2.64
CA SER A 44 9.00 3.07 -3.18
C SER A 44 9.89 1.86 -2.92
N LYS A 45 10.77 1.55 -3.87
CA LYS A 45 11.81 0.54 -3.70
C LYS A 45 13.05 0.97 -4.45
N THR A 46 14.22 0.78 -3.86
CA THR A 46 15.49 1.05 -4.53
C THR A 46 15.57 0.26 -5.83
N GLY A 47 15.86 0.96 -6.94
CA GLY A 47 15.89 0.38 -8.28
C GLY A 47 14.54 0.30 -9.01
N TYR A 48 13.45 0.75 -8.38
CA TYR A 48 12.12 0.85 -8.99
C TYR A 48 11.60 2.28 -8.93
N PHE A 49 10.71 2.64 -9.84
CA PHE A 49 9.99 3.90 -9.76
C PHE A 49 9.05 3.91 -8.56
N SER A 50 8.97 5.07 -7.89
CA SER A 50 7.98 5.28 -6.85
C SER A 50 6.58 5.40 -7.46
N SER A 51 5.60 4.83 -6.78
CA SER A 51 4.20 4.87 -7.17
C SER A 51 3.36 5.44 -6.04
N ARG A 52 2.50 6.40 -6.37
CA ARG A 52 1.57 7.01 -5.42
C ARG A 52 0.14 6.68 -5.83
N LYS A 53 -0.64 6.18 -4.88
CA LYS A 53 -2.07 5.90 -5.05
C LYS A 53 -2.84 6.45 -3.86
N THR A 54 -3.88 7.22 -4.12
CA THR A 54 -4.79 7.68 -3.08
C THR A 54 -5.95 6.70 -2.98
N VAL A 55 -6.25 6.26 -1.77
CA VAL A 55 -7.33 5.32 -1.46
C VAL A 55 -8.25 5.96 -0.45
N ALA A 56 -9.54 6.07 -0.79
CA ALA A 56 -10.57 6.47 0.16
C ALA A 56 -10.93 5.27 1.03
N VAL A 57 -10.71 5.38 2.34
CA VAL A 57 -11.07 4.35 3.31
C VAL A 57 -12.29 4.83 4.08
N SER A 58 -13.37 4.06 4.02
CA SER A 58 -14.57 4.29 4.81
C SER A 58 -14.72 3.16 5.81
N LEU A 59 -14.58 3.46 7.10
CA LEU A 59 -14.74 2.48 8.18
C LEU A 59 -16.18 1.97 8.35
N ALA A 60 -17.13 2.47 7.55
CA ALA A 60 -18.54 2.09 7.54
C ALA A 60 -18.79 0.58 7.32
N LYS A 61 -17.77 -0.19 6.94
CA LYS A 61 -17.65 -1.64 7.12
C LYS A 61 -16.18 -1.98 6.85
N GLY A 62 -15.56 -2.86 7.63
CA GLY A 62 -14.18 -3.30 7.45
C GLY A 62 -13.87 -3.71 6.01
N GLY A 63 -13.43 -2.74 5.21
CA GLY A 63 -13.35 -2.83 3.76
C GLY A 63 -12.02 -3.43 3.37
N THR A 64 -12.06 -4.68 2.94
CA THR A 64 -10.94 -5.38 2.30
C THR A 64 -10.58 -4.62 1.03
N LEU A 65 -9.39 -4.02 0.99
CA LEU A 65 -8.85 -3.36 -0.21
C LEU A 65 -8.41 -4.45 -1.20
N ASN A 66 -9.34 -4.98 -1.98
CA ASN A 66 -9.05 -5.76 -3.18
C ASN A 66 -8.69 -4.81 -4.32
N SER A 67 -7.41 -4.73 -4.68
CA SER A 67 -6.99 -4.18 -5.97
C SER A 67 -7.25 -5.24 -7.04
N GLY A 68 -8.39 -5.11 -7.74
CA GLY A 68 -8.62 -5.78 -9.02
C GLY A 68 -7.79 -5.15 -10.14
#